data_AF-A0A3R7YRV6-F1
#
_entry.id   AF-A0A3R7YRV6-F1
#
_cell.length_a   1.000
_cell.length_b   1.000
_cell.length_c   1.000
_cell.angle_alpha   90.00
_cell.angle_beta   90.00
_cell.angle_gamma   90.00
#
_symmetry.space_group_name_H-M   'P 1'
#
loop_
_entity.id
_entity.type
_entity.pdbx_description
1 polymer ?
#
loop_
_entity_poly.entity_id
_entity_poly.type
_entity_poly.pdbx_seq_one_letter_code
_entity_poly.pdbx_strand_id
1 'polypeptide(L)'
;MAAKDQAPVDFDNDAIDAIRKTLLERYHILPYLYTLLYRAHVDGSTVARSLYFEFPSKETLAIDSQYLLGSALLVSPVLEPGARQVAAYLPPSATWYDLWTGVPAAATGAVVLPAPLNTVPLHVRGGSIVALQYPNTTTTSSRKNPFRLVVALPAWSSGITNTTAATGELYLDSGNSVNPVQTSVFSLHQYTAKHASNGYLRIDAEAVAEGYTGPETKVLVDAIHVYGVHGYDADSDVHVAYVKVLNKRTATGTYFAANNTLVITDLLIEVGMSFALEVFPLAKHITIAPAPTSRPADADAISTWLYVGVGSATFIVLGGVYQIFSRRRGYTQVL
;
A
#
# COMPACT_ATOMS: atom_id res chain seq x y z
N MET A 1 46.71 -23.41 -2.77
CA MET A 1 45.37 -23.99 -2.99
C MET A 1 44.59 -23.02 -3.85
N ALA A 2 43.92 -23.48 -4.90
CA ALA A 2 42.93 -22.65 -5.59
C ALA A 2 41.78 -22.37 -4.61
N ALA A 3 41.18 -21.17 -4.69
CA ALA A 3 39.95 -20.90 -3.96
C ALA A 3 38.86 -21.88 -4.42
N LYS A 4 37.97 -22.27 -3.51
CA LYS A 4 36.81 -23.09 -3.87
C LYS A 4 35.84 -22.25 -4.70
N ASP A 5 35.12 -22.91 -5.60
CA ASP A 5 34.00 -22.27 -6.29
C ASP A 5 32.95 -21.82 -5.28
N GLN A 6 32.35 -20.68 -5.57
CA GLN A 6 31.41 -19.98 -4.69
C GLN A 6 30.16 -19.53 -5.45
N ALA A 7 29.83 -20.19 -6.57
CA ALA A 7 28.53 -19.96 -7.18
C ALA A 7 27.46 -20.52 -6.23
N PRO A 8 26.25 -19.93 -6.20
CA PRO A 8 25.19 -20.41 -5.30
C PRO A 8 24.94 -21.92 -5.35
N VAL A 9 25.09 -22.54 -6.52
CA VAL A 9 24.87 -23.98 -6.76
C VAL A 9 25.97 -24.89 -6.18
N ASP A 10 27.10 -24.33 -5.76
CA ASP A 10 28.23 -25.07 -5.21
C ASP A 10 28.13 -25.23 -3.67
N PHE A 11 27.13 -24.62 -3.04
CA PHE A 11 26.83 -24.72 -1.61
C PHE A 11 25.85 -25.87 -1.30
N ASP A 12 25.61 -26.11 -0.01
CA ASP A 12 24.58 -27.05 0.45
C ASP A 12 23.14 -26.57 0.17
N ASN A 13 22.17 -27.46 0.34
CA ASN A 13 20.76 -27.16 0.06
C ASN A 13 20.21 -26.03 0.93
N ASP A 14 20.62 -25.93 2.19
CA ASP A 14 20.15 -24.89 3.11
C ASP A 14 20.61 -23.51 2.65
N ALA A 15 21.88 -23.38 2.23
CA ALA A 15 22.41 -22.15 1.65
C ALA A 15 21.74 -21.84 0.30
N ILE A 16 21.56 -22.84 -0.57
CA ILE A 16 20.86 -22.68 -1.85
C ILE A 16 19.43 -22.14 -1.64
N ASP A 17 18.70 -22.68 -0.67
CA ASP A 17 17.32 -22.25 -0.38
C ASP A 17 17.28 -20.82 0.17
N ALA A 18 18.19 -20.46 1.07
CA ALA A 18 18.32 -19.10 1.59
C ALA A 18 18.67 -18.09 0.47
N ILE A 19 19.63 -18.43 -0.39
CA ILE A 19 20.03 -17.59 -1.54
C ILE A 19 18.85 -17.44 -2.51
N ARG A 20 18.18 -18.54 -2.87
CA ARG A 20 17.03 -18.51 -3.77
C ARG A 20 15.92 -17.63 -3.23
N LYS A 21 15.55 -17.78 -1.95
CA LYS A 21 14.52 -16.96 -1.31
C LYS A 21 14.88 -15.47 -1.38
N THR A 22 16.11 -15.11 -1.01
CA THR A 22 16.59 -13.72 -1.01
C THR A 22 16.61 -13.12 -2.42
N LEU A 23 17.00 -13.90 -3.43
CA LEU A 23 16.95 -13.47 -4.83
C LEU A 23 15.51 -13.29 -5.32
N LEU A 24 14.57 -14.15 -4.95
CA LEU A 24 13.16 -13.98 -5.30
C LEU A 24 12.54 -12.76 -4.61
N GLU A 25 12.89 -12.48 -3.36
CA GLU A 25 12.53 -11.23 -2.66
C GLU A 25 13.07 -9.99 -3.38
N ARG A 26 14.32 -10.04 -3.86
CA ARG A 26 14.86 -8.98 -4.75
C ARG A 26 14.03 -8.85 -6.03
N TYR A 27 13.63 -9.96 -6.64
CA TYR A 27 12.83 -9.94 -7.86
C TYR A 27 11.44 -9.34 -7.64
N HIS A 28 10.86 -9.52 -6.46
CA HIS A 28 9.61 -8.86 -6.07
C HIS A 28 9.71 -7.33 -6.12
N ILE A 29 10.82 -6.76 -5.66
CA ILE A 29 11.01 -5.30 -5.56
C ILE A 29 11.62 -4.67 -6.82
N LEU A 30 11.86 -5.44 -7.90
CA LEU A 30 12.46 -4.92 -9.13
C LEU A 30 11.72 -3.72 -9.75
N PRO A 31 10.37 -3.66 -9.77
CA PRO A 31 9.69 -2.47 -10.31
C PRO A 31 10.02 -1.20 -9.53
N TYR A 32 10.11 -1.30 -8.20
CA TYR A 32 10.54 -0.19 -7.36
C TYR A 32 11.99 0.20 -7.63
N LEU A 33 12.92 -0.77 -7.66
CA LEU A 33 14.32 -0.53 -7.97
C LEU A 33 14.50 0.12 -9.36
N TYR A 34 13.73 -0.31 -10.35
CA TYR A 34 13.79 0.24 -11.71
C TYR A 34 13.25 1.66 -11.78
N THR A 35 12.21 1.97 -10.99
CA THR A 35 11.70 3.33 -10.83
C THR A 35 12.74 4.24 -10.14
N LEU A 36 13.49 3.73 -9.16
CA LEU A 36 14.61 4.48 -8.57
C LEU A 36 15.75 4.72 -9.58
N LEU A 37 16.05 3.77 -10.46
CA LEU A 37 17.03 3.95 -11.52
C LEU A 37 16.59 5.00 -12.54
N TYR A 38 15.29 5.05 -12.87
CA TYR A 38 14.72 6.13 -13.67
C TYR A 38 14.94 7.49 -12.99
N ARG A 39 14.63 7.62 -11.69
CA ARG A 39 14.88 8.87 -10.94
C ARG A 39 16.35 9.25 -10.94
N ALA A 40 17.24 8.30 -10.67
CA ALA A 40 18.69 8.51 -10.76
C ALA A 40 19.14 9.01 -12.14
N HIS A 41 18.56 8.49 -13.22
CA HIS A 41 18.85 8.93 -14.58
C HIS A 41 18.34 10.36 -14.88
N VAL A 42 17.16 10.72 -14.40
CA VAL A 42 16.49 12.00 -14.74
C VAL A 42 16.94 13.17 -13.86
N ASP A 43 17.10 12.94 -12.55
CA ASP A 43 17.34 14.02 -11.59
C ASP A 43 18.57 13.79 -10.68
N GLY A 44 19.31 12.69 -10.86
CA GLY A 44 20.51 12.39 -10.08
C GLY A 44 20.23 11.85 -8.67
N SER A 45 18.99 11.48 -8.37
CA SER A 45 18.63 10.79 -7.13
C SER A 45 19.47 9.53 -6.91
N THR A 46 19.75 9.20 -5.64
CA THR A 46 20.44 7.96 -5.29
C THR A 46 19.47 6.78 -5.17
N VAL A 47 19.90 5.59 -5.59
CA VAL A 47 19.11 4.35 -5.47
C VAL A 47 19.27 3.74 -4.08
N ALA A 48 20.47 3.28 -3.73
CA ALA A 48 20.83 2.95 -2.37
C ALA A 48 21.38 4.21 -1.69
N ARG A 49 20.88 4.56 -0.50
CA ARG A 49 21.26 5.79 0.21
C ARG A 49 21.38 5.61 1.72
N SER A 50 22.22 6.44 2.33
CA SER A 50 22.31 6.53 3.79
C SER A 50 20.99 7.02 4.37
N LEU A 51 20.64 6.53 5.57
CA LEU A 51 19.48 6.98 6.33
C LEU A 51 19.50 8.50 6.55
N TYR A 52 20.69 9.11 6.63
CA TYR A 52 20.85 10.54 6.85
C TYR A 52 20.16 11.40 5.78
N PHE A 53 20.08 10.94 4.53
CA PHE A 53 19.45 11.70 3.44
C PHE A 53 17.95 11.92 3.66
N GLU A 54 17.28 10.96 4.31
CA GLU A 54 15.84 11.03 4.60
C GLU A 54 15.54 11.47 6.04
N PHE A 55 16.50 11.26 6.95
CA PHE A 55 16.34 11.45 8.38
C PHE A 55 17.60 12.11 8.95
N PRO A 56 17.90 13.38 8.66
CA PRO A 56 19.16 14.01 9.08
C PRO A 56 19.22 14.13 10.61
N SER A 57 20.18 13.42 11.22
CA SER A 57 20.45 13.44 12.66
C SER A 57 21.89 12.97 12.92
N LYS A 58 22.40 13.16 14.14
CA LYS A 58 23.73 12.67 14.52
C LYS A 58 23.77 11.13 14.48
N GLU A 59 22.67 10.50 14.87
CA GLU A 59 22.51 9.05 14.91
C GLU A 59 22.58 8.45 13.51
N THR A 60 21.77 8.97 12.58
CA THR A 60 21.70 8.46 11.19
C THR A 60 22.92 8.78 10.35
N LEU A 61 23.67 9.82 10.69
CA LEU A 61 24.95 10.14 10.06
C LEU A 61 26.01 9.06 10.34
N ALA A 62 25.97 8.45 11.53
CA ALA A 62 26.93 7.45 11.96
C ALA A 62 26.62 6.02 11.48
N ILE A 63 25.47 5.81 10.83
CA ILE A 63 25.03 4.48 10.40
C ILE A 63 25.57 4.18 9.00
N ASP A 64 26.41 3.14 8.93
CA ASP A 64 26.90 2.50 7.71
C ASP A 64 26.49 1.02 7.58
N SER A 65 25.86 0.46 8.61
CA SER A 65 25.39 -0.94 8.67
C SER A 65 23.98 -1.15 8.12
N GLN A 66 23.24 -0.08 7.82
CA GLN A 66 21.92 -0.10 7.20
C GLN A 66 21.87 0.89 6.04
N TYR A 67 20.95 0.66 5.11
CA TYR A 67 20.73 1.58 4.00
C TYR A 67 19.25 1.59 3.58
N LEU A 68 18.86 2.69 2.93
CA LEU A 68 17.57 2.79 2.28
C LEU A 68 17.69 2.49 0.79
N LEU A 69 16.69 1.82 0.23
CA LEU A 69 16.41 1.86 -1.20
C LEU A 69 15.38 2.97 -1.43
N GLY A 70 15.81 4.04 -2.09
CA GLY A 70 15.04 5.27 -2.22
C GLY A 70 14.66 5.83 -0.86
N SER A 71 13.44 6.35 -0.73
CA SER A 71 12.89 6.86 0.53
C SER A 71 11.98 5.87 1.27
N ALA A 72 11.65 4.73 0.65
CA ALA A 72 10.55 3.87 1.09
C ALA A 72 10.99 2.58 1.80
N LEU A 73 12.13 1.97 1.42
CA LEU A 73 12.51 0.65 1.95
C LEU A 73 13.80 0.73 2.76
N LEU A 74 13.79 0.25 3.99
CA LEU A 74 14.95 0.16 4.89
C LEU A 74 15.45 -1.28 4.99
N VAL A 75 16.72 -1.48 4.63
CA VAL A 75 17.39 -2.78 4.66
C VAL A 75 18.32 -2.85 5.87
N SER A 76 18.18 -3.89 6.68
CA SER A 76 19.01 -4.11 7.87
C SER A 76 19.70 -5.49 7.82
N PRO A 77 20.84 -5.62 7.10
CA PRO A 77 21.53 -6.89 6.91
C PRO A 77 22.26 -7.36 8.19
N VAL A 78 22.38 -8.67 8.35
CA VAL A 78 23.31 -9.26 9.34
C VAL A 78 24.73 -9.18 8.79
N LEU A 79 25.63 -8.56 9.55
CA LEU A 79 27.04 -8.38 9.16
C LEU A 79 28.02 -9.16 10.04
N GLU A 80 27.53 -9.75 11.13
CA GLU A 80 28.34 -10.50 12.11
C GLU A 80 28.23 -12.02 11.88
N PRO A 81 29.36 -12.76 11.86
CA PRO A 81 29.35 -14.21 11.70
C PRO A 81 28.49 -14.93 12.74
N GLY A 82 27.61 -15.83 12.28
CA GLY A 82 26.79 -16.67 13.14
C GLY A 82 25.59 -15.98 13.80
N ALA A 83 25.41 -14.66 13.63
CA ALA A 83 24.29 -13.94 14.20
C ALA A 83 22.94 -14.33 13.54
N ARG A 84 21.89 -14.36 14.35
CA ARG A 84 20.49 -14.65 13.97
C ARG A 84 19.54 -13.47 14.22
N GLN A 85 20.12 -12.34 14.56
CA GLN A 85 19.45 -11.09 14.86
C GLN A 85 20.39 -9.94 14.48
N VAL A 86 19.84 -8.77 14.21
CA VAL A 86 20.60 -7.58 13.82
C VAL A 86 20.25 -6.41 14.71
N ALA A 87 21.26 -5.70 15.19
CA ALA A 87 21.07 -4.39 15.81
C ALA A 87 20.81 -3.36 14.70
N ALA A 88 19.63 -2.76 14.71
CA ALA A 88 19.16 -1.85 13.68
C ALA A 88 18.65 -0.56 14.30
N TYR A 89 18.64 0.51 13.52
CA TYR A 89 18.00 1.76 13.86
C TYR A 89 16.82 1.98 12.92
N LEU A 90 15.62 2.10 13.48
CA LEU A 90 14.40 2.46 12.75
C LEU A 90 14.07 3.92 13.07
N PRO A 91 14.27 4.89 12.16
CA PRO A 91 14.04 6.31 12.44
C PRO A 91 12.66 6.60 13.08
N PRO A 92 12.61 7.15 14.31
CA PRO A 92 11.35 7.33 15.07
C PRO A 92 10.36 8.32 14.47
N SER A 93 10.80 9.19 13.56
CA SER A 93 9.93 10.14 12.86
C SER A 93 9.09 9.51 11.75
N ALA A 94 9.22 8.20 11.53
CA ALA A 94 8.41 7.45 10.58
C ALA A 94 7.85 6.17 11.22
N THR A 95 6.72 5.72 10.70
CA THR A 95 6.21 4.38 10.96
C THR A 95 6.92 3.38 10.05
N TRP A 96 7.20 2.19 10.56
CA TRP A 96 7.88 1.13 9.81
C TRP A 96 7.05 -0.14 9.89
N TYR A 97 6.90 -0.81 8.75
CA TYR A 97 6.21 -2.10 8.65
C TYR A 97 7.15 -3.10 8.02
N ASP A 98 7.16 -4.35 8.46
CA ASP A 98 7.77 -5.43 7.69
C ASP A 98 7.12 -5.48 6.30
N LEU A 99 7.92 -5.45 5.23
CA LEU A 99 7.41 -5.31 3.86
C LEU A 99 6.45 -6.44 3.48
N TRP A 100 6.72 -7.65 3.94
CA TRP A 100 6.02 -8.87 3.48
C TRP A 100 4.76 -9.15 4.29
N THR A 101 4.83 -8.97 5.61
CA THR A 101 3.76 -9.31 6.55
C THR A 101 2.86 -8.13 6.90
N GLY A 102 3.31 -6.89 6.65
CA GLY A 102 2.59 -5.67 7.05
C GLY A 102 2.56 -5.42 8.55
N VAL A 103 3.24 -6.26 9.34
CA VAL A 103 3.30 -6.10 10.80
C VAL A 103 4.08 -4.81 11.11
N PRO A 104 3.50 -3.87 11.89
CA PRO A 104 4.22 -2.68 12.31
C PRO A 104 5.37 -3.03 13.25
N ALA A 105 6.48 -2.31 13.12
CA ALA A 105 7.60 -2.44 14.04
C ALA A 105 7.14 -2.13 15.48
N ALA A 106 7.45 -3.02 16.42
CA ALA A 106 7.03 -2.90 17.82
C ALA A 106 7.67 -1.70 18.53
N ALA A 107 8.82 -1.23 18.03
CA ALA A 107 9.54 -0.07 18.53
C ALA A 107 10.31 0.62 17.40
N THR A 108 10.71 1.87 17.63
CA THR A 108 11.59 2.66 16.77
C THR A 108 12.81 3.15 17.56
N GLY A 109 13.81 3.68 16.87
CA GLY A 109 15.12 4.00 17.42
C GLY A 109 16.04 2.78 17.30
N ALA A 110 16.94 2.60 18.27
CA ALA A 110 17.77 1.40 18.33
C ALA A 110 16.92 0.18 18.74
N VAL A 111 16.90 -0.84 17.89
CA VAL A 111 16.10 -2.07 18.04
C VAL A 111 16.94 -3.30 17.67
N VAL A 112 16.49 -4.47 18.12
CA VAL A 112 17.05 -5.75 17.69
C VAL A 112 15.99 -6.49 16.88
N LEU A 113 16.31 -6.81 15.63
CA LEU A 113 15.38 -7.46 14.70
C LEU A 113 15.75 -8.94 14.51
N PRO A 114 14.77 -9.86 14.51
CA PRO A 114 15.00 -11.25 14.10
C PRO A 114 15.51 -11.32 12.66
N ALA A 115 16.60 -12.04 12.45
CA ALA A 115 17.21 -12.23 11.13
C ALA A 115 17.70 -13.68 11.00
N PRO A 116 16.78 -14.67 10.90
CA PRO A 116 17.16 -16.05 10.66
C PRO A 116 17.93 -16.18 9.34
N LEU A 117 18.61 -17.31 9.11
CA LEU A 117 19.57 -17.49 8.00
C LEU A 117 19.03 -17.09 6.62
N ASN A 118 17.72 -17.24 6.41
CA ASN A 118 17.04 -17.06 5.15
C ASN A 118 16.21 -15.77 5.06
N THR A 119 16.46 -14.78 5.94
CA THR A 119 15.70 -13.52 5.95
C THR A 119 16.64 -12.34 6.16
N VAL A 120 16.53 -11.36 5.27
CA VAL A 120 17.09 -10.02 5.48
C VAL A 120 15.95 -9.11 5.92
N PRO A 121 15.97 -8.55 7.15
CA PRO A 121 14.95 -7.61 7.59
C PRO A 121 14.79 -6.43 6.63
N LEU A 122 13.57 -6.28 6.12
CA LEU A 122 13.20 -5.28 5.11
C LEU A 122 11.91 -4.59 5.53
N HIS A 123 12.00 -3.29 5.82
CA HIS A 123 10.86 -2.52 6.29
C HIS A 123 10.43 -1.48 5.27
N VAL A 124 9.13 -1.31 5.08
CA VAL A 124 8.54 -0.21 4.31
C VAL A 124 8.15 0.94 5.24
N ARG A 125 8.51 2.16 4.83
CA ARG A 125 8.21 3.40 5.52
C ARG A 125 6.74 3.78 5.32
N GLY A 126 6.06 4.15 6.40
CA GLY A 126 4.75 4.78 6.36
C GLY A 126 4.81 6.10 5.57
N GLY A 127 3.85 6.29 4.68
CA GLY A 127 3.82 7.38 3.71
C GLY A 127 4.22 6.95 2.30
N SER A 128 4.55 5.67 2.08
CA SER A 128 5.03 5.17 0.80
C SER A 128 4.06 4.17 0.15
N ILE A 129 3.99 4.22 -1.18
CA ILE A 129 3.38 3.20 -2.03
C ILE A 129 4.48 2.56 -2.86
N VAL A 130 4.60 1.23 -2.80
CA VAL A 130 5.64 0.47 -3.48
C VAL A 130 4.99 -0.53 -4.42
N ALA A 131 5.34 -0.46 -5.71
CA ALA A 131 4.95 -1.44 -6.70
C ALA A 131 5.90 -2.65 -6.67
N LEU A 132 5.33 -3.82 -6.42
CA LEU A 132 6.00 -5.12 -6.46
C LEU A 132 5.47 -5.94 -7.65
N GLN A 133 6.24 -6.91 -8.11
CA GLN A 133 5.82 -7.83 -9.16
C GLN A 133 6.14 -9.27 -8.76
N TYR A 134 5.25 -10.23 -9.03
CA TYR A 134 5.56 -11.62 -8.65
C TYR A 134 6.82 -12.11 -9.39
N PRO A 135 7.77 -12.74 -8.68
CA PRO A 135 9.07 -13.04 -9.20
C PRO A 135 9.01 -14.25 -10.13
N ASN A 136 10.09 -14.42 -10.89
CA ASN A 136 10.37 -15.62 -11.66
C ASN A 136 11.90 -15.79 -11.70
N THR A 137 12.41 -16.86 -12.29
CA THR A 137 13.85 -17.12 -12.38
C THR A 137 14.60 -16.17 -13.33
N THR A 138 13.87 -15.40 -14.14
CA THR A 138 14.42 -14.40 -15.08
C THR A 138 13.53 -13.17 -15.14
N THR A 139 14.13 -12.00 -15.43
CA THR A 139 13.38 -10.75 -15.60
C THR A 139 12.45 -10.80 -16.80
N THR A 140 12.84 -11.47 -17.88
CA THR A 140 11.99 -11.72 -19.06
C THR A 140 10.66 -12.39 -18.69
N SER A 141 10.70 -13.30 -17.72
CA SER A 141 9.50 -14.01 -17.26
C SER A 141 8.77 -13.23 -16.15
N SER A 142 9.49 -12.66 -15.19
CA SER A 142 8.87 -11.93 -14.07
C SER A 142 8.11 -10.70 -14.55
N ARG A 143 8.59 -10.01 -15.60
CA ARG A 143 7.92 -8.83 -16.19
C ARG A 143 6.52 -9.08 -16.73
N LYS A 144 6.14 -10.36 -16.93
CA LYS A 144 4.80 -10.77 -17.38
C LYS A 144 3.87 -11.13 -16.22
N ASN A 145 4.40 -11.28 -15.02
CA ASN A 145 3.64 -11.71 -13.86
C ASN A 145 2.87 -10.54 -13.24
N PRO A 146 1.74 -10.80 -12.55
CA PRO A 146 0.95 -9.75 -11.92
C PRO A 146 1.74 -8.89 -10.92
N PHE A 147 1.27 -7.66 -10.75
CA PHE A 147 1.77 -6.72 -9.76
C PHE A 147 1.04 -6.86 -8.43
N ARG A 148 1.73 -6.46 -7.36
CA ARG A 148 1.15 -6.18 -6.06
C ARG A 148 1.53 -4.77 -5.65
N LEU A 149 0.57 -3.95 -5.25
CA LEU A 149 0.87 -2.65 -4.66
C LEU A 149 0.87 -2.77 -3.13
N VAL A 150 1.91 -2.24 -2.49
CA VAL A 150 1.98 -2.10 -1.02
C VAL A 150 1.80 -0.64 -0.67
N VAL A 151 0.74 -0.31 0.05
CA VAL A 151 0.43 1.04 0.55
C VAL A 151 0.69 1.04 2.05
N ALA A 152 1.80 1.64 2.48
CA ALA A 152 2.14 1.76 3.89
C ALA A 152 1.64 3.11 4.42
N LEU A 153 0.60 3.13 5.24
CA LEU A 153 0.09 4.37 5.82
C LEU A 153 0.93 4.78 7.04
N PRO A 154 1.22 6.08 7.24
CA PRO A 154 1.74 6.56 8.51
C PRO A 154 0.80 6.21 9.66
N ALA A 155 1.35 6.05 10.87
CA ALA A 155 0.54 5.89 12.08
C ALA A 155 -0.42 7.08 12.22
N TRP A 156 -1.67 6.76 12.54
CA TRP A 156 -2.66 7.77 12.84
C TRP A 156 -2.28 8.55 14.10
N SER A 157 -2.25 9.87 14.01
CA SER A 157 -2.07 10.75 15.16
C SER A 157 -3.32 11.61 15.34
N SER A 158 -4.08 11.34 16.41
CA SER A 158 -5.25 12.12 16.76
C SER A 158 -4.85 13.56 17.07
N GLY A 159 -5.44 14.53 16.37
CA GLY A 159 -5.30 15.97 16.69
C GLY A 159 -4.41 16.80 15.76
N ILE A 160 -3.78 16.23 14.73
CA ILE A 160 -2.98 17.01 13.75
C ILE A 160 -3.65 17.01 12.36
N THR A 161 -3.96 15.82 11.83
CA THR A 161 -4.69 15.68 10.56
C THR A 161 -5.79 14.65 10.70
N ASN A 162 -6.93 14.89 10.06
CA ASN A 162 -8.03 13.92 10.00
C ASN A 162 -7.80 12.81 8.96
N THR A 163 -6.61 12.80 8.34
CA THR A 163 -6.21 11.87 7.30
C THR A 163 -4.73 11.51 7.41
N THR A 164 -4.39 10.25 7.13
CA THR A 164 -3.03 9.82 6.78
C THR A 164 -2.94 9.66 5.27
N ALA A 165 -1.73 9.77 4.72
CA ALA A 165 -1.52 9.68 3.28
C ALA A 165 -0.24 8.92 2.95
N ALA A 166 -0.22 8.30 1.78
CA ALA A 166 0.95 7.66 1.20
C ALA A 166 1.05 7.99 -0.29
N THR A 167 2.27 8.06 -0.81
CA THR A 167 2.53 8.30 -2.24
C THR A 167 3.59 7.35 -2.78
N GLY A 168 3.55 7.11 -4.08
CA GLY A 168 4.56 6.31 -4.76
C GLY A 168 4.46 6.46 -6.25
N GLU A 169 5.38 5.81 -6.95
CA GLU A 169 5.48 5.93 -8.40
C GLU A 169 5.87 4.60 -9.03
N LEU A 170 5.53 4.44 -10.31
CA LEU A 170 5.97 3.32 -11.12
C LEU A 170 6.35 3.81 -12.51
N TYR A 171 7.61 3.57 -12.87
CA TYR A 171 8.13 3.73 -14.22
C TYR A 171 8.01 2.41 -15.01
N LEU A 172 7.53 2.51 -16.24
CA LEU A 172 7.40 1.39 -17.18
C LEU A 172 7.92 1.78 -18.57
N ASP A 173 8.75 0.92 -19.15
CA ASP A 173 9.13 0.92 -20.56
C ASP A 173 9.35 -0.55 -21.01
N SER A 174 9.98 -0.77 -22.16
CA SER A 174 10.31 -2.13 -22.63
C SER A 174 11.44 -2.82 -21.85
N GLY A 175 12.13 -2.13 -20.95
CA GLY A 175 13.30 -2.60 -20.22
C GLY A 175 14.61 -2.62 -21.03
N ASN A 176 14.55 -2.30 -22.32
CA ASN A 176 15.71 -2.32 -23.23
C ASN A 176 15.69 -1.23 -24.33
N SER A 177 14.75 -0.28 -24.25
CA SER A 177 14.68 0.86 -25.16
C SER A 177 15.95 1.70 -25.09
N VAL A 178 16.39 2.21 -26.24
CA VAL A 178 17.48 3.19 -26.29
C VAL A 178 16.92 4.58 -25.97
N ASN A 179 17.45 5.20 -24.91
CA ASN A 179 17.10 6.57 -24.50
C ASN A 179 15.58 6.81 -24.35
N PRO A 180 14.88 6.01 -23.53
CA PRO A 180 13.42 6.04 -23.47
C PRO A 180 12.87 7.37 -22.95
N VAL A 181 13.60 8.04 -22.04
CA VAL A 181 13.21 9.33 -21.49
C VAL A 181 13.28 10.42 -22.56
N GLN A 182 14.35 10.47 -23.35
CA GLN A 182 14.55 11.48 -24.40
C GLN A 182 13.57 11.29 -25.56
N THR A 183 13.19 10.05 -25.84
CA THR A 183 12.27 9.69 -26.93
C THR A 183 10.82 9.60 -26.48
N SER A 184 10.54 9.84 -25.20
CA SER A 184 9.21 9.73 -24.60
C SER A 184 8.53 8.37 -24.85
N VAL A 185 9.30 7.27 -24.87
CA VAL A 185 8.77 5.90 -25.01
C VAL A 185 8.75 5.16 -23.68
N PHE A 186 8.24 5.84 -22.66
CA PHE A 186 8.03 5.33 -21.31
C PHE A 186 6.67 5.79 -20.78
N SER A 187 6.20 5.12 -19.73
CA SER A 187 5.04 5.51 -18.97
C SER A 187 5.41 5.68 -17.50
N LEU A 188 4.89 6.72 -16.86
CA LEU A 188 5.12 7.03 -15.45
C LEU A 188 3.77 7.21 -14.78
N HIS A 189 3.53 6.42 -13.73
CA HIS A 189 2.32 6.51 -12.92
C HIS A 189 2.66 7.03 -11.54
N GLN A 190 1.83 7.93 -11.03
CA GLN A 190 1.84 8.38 -9.65
C GLN A 190 0.68 7.73 -8.90
N TYR A 191 0.98 7.20 -7.73
CA TYR A 191 0.00 6.65 -6.81
C TYR A 191 -0.15 7.55 -5.60
N THR A 192 -1.39 7.75 -5.17
CA THR A 192 -1.67 8.42 -3.90
C THR A 192 -2.70 7.60 -3.13
N ALA A 193 -2.57 7.59 -1.80
CA ALA A 193 -3.55 7.02 -0.91
C ALA A 193 -3.87 8.02 0.20
N LYS A 194 -5.15 8.12 0.57
CA LYS A 194 -5.63 8.95 1.68
C LYS A 194 -6.58 8.13 2.52
N HIS A 195 -6.29 8.02 3.82
CA HIS A 195 -7.09 7.27 4.78
C HIS A 195 -7.58 8.20 5.89
N ALA A 196 -8.89 8.31 6.03
CA ALA A 196 -9.53 9.21 6.99
C ALA A 196 -9.84 8.51 8.31
N SER A 197 -9.93 9.29 9.40
CA SER A 197 -10.33 8.82 10.75
C SER A 197 -11.58 7.95 10.79
N ASN A 198 -12.51 8.17 9.87
CA ASN A 198 -13.78 7.45 9.81
C ASN A 198 -13.66 6.09 9.08
N GLY A 199 -12.46 5.68 8.69
CA GLY A 199 -12.19 4.44 7.97
C GLY A 199 -12.29 4.56 6.45
N TYR A 200 -12.70 5.71 5.90
CA TYR A 200 -12.70 5.89 4.44
C TYR A 200 -11.28 5.87 3.90
N LEU A 201 -11.02 5.06 2.87
CA LEU A 201 -9.75 4.98 2.18
C LEU A 201 -9.97 5.26 0.69
N ARG A 202 -9.14 6.13 0.12
CA ARG A 202 -9.07 6.35 -1.32
C ARG A 202 -7.66 6.08 -1.83
N ILE A 203 -7.56 5.35 -2.94
CA ILE A 203 -6.30 5.09 -3.65
C ILE A 203 -6.49 5.52 -5.10
N ASP A 204 -5.67 6.45 -5.56
CA ASP A 204 -5.67 6.95 -6.93
C ASP A 204 -4.37 6.55 -7.63
N ALA A 205 -4.47 6.20 -8.90
CA ALA A 205 -3.36 6.10 -9.83
C ALA A 205 -3.60 7.06 -10.99
N GLU A 206 -2.61 7.90 -11.27
CA GLU A 206 -2.63 8.89 -12.33
C GLU A 206 -1.43 8.70 -13.24
N ALA A 207 -1.67 8.64 -14.55
CA ALA A 207 -0.61 8.59 -15.54
C ALA A 207 -0.06 10.00 -15.79
N VAL A 208 1.21 10.20 -15.44
CA VAL A 208 1.96 11.46 -15.67
C VAL A 208 2.64 11.45 -17.04
N ALA A 209 2.97 10.26 -17.55
CA ALA A 209 3.44 10.04 -18.90
C ALA A 209 2.85 8.72 -19.44
N GLU A 210 2.42 8.71 -20.70
CA GLU A 210 1.77 7.56 -21.37
C GLU A 210 2.42 7.26 -22.73
N GLY A 211 3.75 7.36 -22.80
CA GLY A 211 4.51 7.14 -24.03
C GLY A 211 4.75 5.68 -24.39
N TYR A 212 4.59 4.77 -23.43
CA TYR A 212 4.79 3.33 -23.63
C TYR A 212 3.48 2.54 -23.56
N THR A 213 3.22 1.71 -24.57
CA THR A 213 1.99 0.91 -24.73
C THR A 213 2.26 -0.59 -24.85
N GLY A 214 3.47 -1.04 -24.48
CA GLY A 214 3.85 -2.45 -24.56
C GLY A 214 3.13 -3.35 -23.55
N PRO A 215 3.33 -4.68 -23.66
CA PRO A 215 2.54 -5.67 -22.91
C PRO A 215 2.69 -5.53 -21.39
N GLU A 216 3.80 -5.00 -20.89
CA GLU A 216 4.02 -4.77 -19.46
C GLU A 216 3.01 -3.78 -18.86
N THR A 217 2.48 -2.85 -19.66
CA THR A 217 1.41 -1.94 -19.21
C THR A 217 0.08 -2.64 -18.99
N LYS A 218 -0.10 -3.82 -19.59
CA LYS A 218 -1.33 -4.63 -19.59
C LYS A 218 -1.34 -5.73 -18.53
N VAL A 219 -0.26 -5.83 -17.76
CA VAL A 219 -0.17 -6.76 -16.65
C VAL A 219 -1.10 -6.31 -15.53
N LEU A 220 -1.83 -7.25 -14.93
CA LEU A 220 -2.80 -6.94 -13.88
C LEU A 220 -2.14 -6.63 -12.54
N VAL A 221 -2.78 -5.77 -11.76
CA VAL A 221 -2.59 -5.68 -10.31
C VAL A 221 -3.44 -6.77 -9.67
N ASP A 222 -2.80 -7.79 -9.11
CA ASP A 222 -3.45 -8.92 -8.46
C ASP A 222 -4.01 -8.54 -7.08
N ALA A 223 -3.21 -7.80 -6.31
CA ALA A 223 -3.58 -7.36 -4.98
C ALA A 223 -3.04 -5.98 -4.61
N ILE A 224 -3.78 -5.27 -3.76
CA ILE A 224 -3.31 -4.07 -3.06
C ILE A 224 -3.32 -4.39 -1.55
N HIS A 225 -2.15 -4.34 -0.94
CA HIS A 225 -1.98 -4.51 0.50
C HIS A 225 -1.85 -3.12 1.14
N VAL A 226 -2.73 -2.80 2.08
CA VAL A 226 -2.75 -1.50 2.76
C VAL A 226 -2.44 -1.72 4.24
N TYR A 227 -1.27 -1.28 4.68
CA TYR A 227 -0.80 -1.41 6.06
C TYR A 227 -1.16 -0.19 6.89
N GLY A 228 -1.54 -0.41 8.16
CA GLY A 228 -1.85 0.67 9.10
C GLY A 228 -3.25 1.27 8.93
N VAL A 229 -4.20 0.49 8.41
CA VAL A 229 -5.59 0.93 8.30
C VAL A 229 -6.36 0.79 9.62
N HIS A 230 -7.43 1.56 9.77
CA HIS A 230 -8.34 1.52 10.92
C HIS A 230 -9.78 1.79 10.48
N GLY A 231 -10.74 1.66 11.41
CA GLY A 231 -12.15 1.99 11.16
C GLY A 231 -12.97 0.86 10.51
N TYR A 232 -12.49 -0.38 10.58
CA TYR A 232 -13.18 -1.58 10.10
C TYR A 232 -13.41 -2.56 11.25
N ASP A 233 -14.45 -3.38 11.15
CA ASP A 233 -14.71 -4.45 12.12
C ASP A 233 -13.67 -5.56 11.95
N ALA A 234 -13.24 -6.16 13.06
CA ALA A 234 -12.17 -7.16 13.04
C ALA A 234 -12.49 -8.34 12.11
N ASP A 235 -11.54 -8.68 11.25
CA ASP A 235 -11.61 -9.83 10.33
C ASP A 235 -12.83 -9.80 9.40
N SER A 236 -13.25 -8.59 9.01
CA SER A 236 -14.43 -8.34 8.17
C SER A 236 -14.09 -8.11 6.70
N ASP A 237 -15.06 -8.48 5.84
CA ASP A 237 -15.06 -8.06 4.44
C ASP A 237 -15.52 -6.60 4.34
N VAL A 238 -14.80 -5.81 3.54
CA VAL A 238 -15.08 -4.40 3.29
C VAL A 238 -15.48 -4.18 1.84
N HIS A 239 -16.44 -3.28 1.63
CA HIS A 239 -16.88 -2.94 0.29
C HIS A 239 -15.85 -2.06 -0.41
N VAL A 240 -15.33 -2.55 -1.53
CA VAL A 240 -14.39 -1.81 -2.38
C VAL A 240 -15.07 -1.49 -3.70
N ALA A 241 -15.15 -0.20 -4.04
CA ALA A 241 -15.62 0.27 -5.33
C ALA A 241 -14.45 0.94 -6.07
N TYR A 242 -14.37 0.74 -7.38
CA TYR A 242 -13.35 1.42 -8.19
C TYR A 242 -13.86 1.74 -9.59
N VAL A 243 -13.25 2.74 -10.21
CA VAL A 243 -13.55 3.16 -11.59
C VAL A 243 -12.36 2.82 -12.48
N LYS A 244 -12.62 2.02 -13.52
CA LYS A 244 -11.69 1.77 -14.64
C LYS A 244 -12.32 2.26 -15.93
N VAL A 245 -11.70 3.25 -16.58
CA VAL A 245 -12.15 3.79 -17.89
C VAL A 245 -13.67 3.99 -17.91
N LEU A 246 -14.17 4.80 -16.97
CA LEU A 246 -15.59 5.17 -16.77
C LEU A 246 -16.53 4.06 -16.26
N ASN A 247 -16.09 2.79 -16.17
CA ASN A 247 -16.91 1.72 -15.64
C ASN A 247 -16.71 1.57 -14.13
N LYS A 248 -17.80 1.66 -13.36
CA LYS A 248 -17.83 1.31 -11.95
C LYS A 248 -17.73 -0.20 -11.80
N ARG A 249 -16.83 -0.64 -10.94
CA ARG A 249 -16.56 -2.04 -10.62
C ARG A 249 -16.45 -2.19 -9.09
N THR A 250 -16.53 -3.43 -8.64
CA THR A 250 -16.33 -3.80 -7.24
C THR A 250 -15.17 -4.76 -7.13
N ALA A 251 -14.46 -4.69 -6.01
CA ALA A 251 -13.39 -5.61 -5.64
C ALA A 251 -13.69 -6.18 -4.24
N THR A 252 -12.94 -7.22 -3.87
CA THR A 252 -13.04 -7.83 -2.54
C THR A 252 -11.99 -7.20 -1.65
N GLY A 253 -12.38 -6.73 -0.47
CA GLY A 253 -11.43 -6.28 0.55
C GLY A 253 -11.61 -7.10 1.82
N THR A 254 -10.53 -7.58 2.41
CA THR A 254 -10.54 -8.29 3.70
C THR A 254 -9.61 -7.59 4.67
N TYR A 255 -10.14 -7.13 5.80
CA TYR A 255 -9.36 -6.46 6.85
C TYR A 255 -8.91 -7.48 7.90
N PHE A 256 -7.60 -7.53 8.17
CA PHE A 256 -6.99 -8.35 9.20
C PHE A 256 -6.62 -7.49 10.40
N ALA A 257 -7.30 -7.71 11.53
CA ALA A 257 -7.10 -6.89 12.72
C ALA A 257 -5.74 -7.14 13.39
N ALA A 258 -5.17 -8.34 13.24
CA ALA A 258 -3.91 -8.74 13.88
C ALA A 258 -2.73 -7.83 13.53
N ASN A 259 -2.69 -7.31 12.30
CA ASN A 259 -1.62 -6.46 11.78
C ASN A 259 -2.15 -5.15 11.15
N ASN A 260 -3.42 -4.81 11.37
CA ASN A 260 -4.07 -3.64 10.78
C ASN A 260 -3.88 -3.55 9.26
N THR A 261 -4.06 -4.67 8.55
CA THR A 261 -3.84 -4.76 7.11
C THR A 261 -5.15 -4.98 6.38
N LEU A 262 -5.41 -4.19 5.35
CA LEU A 262 -6.47 -4.45 4.37
C LEU A 262 -5.85 -5.04 3.11
N VAL A 263 -6.32 -6.22 2.69
CA VAL A 263 -5.94 -6.84 1.43
C VAL A 263 -7.09 -6.72 0.45
N ILE A 264 -6.83 -6.10 -0.70
CA ILE A 264 -7.81 -5.90 -1.76
C ILE A 264 -7.43 -6.78 -2.95
N THR A 265 -8.36 -7.63 -3.40
CA THR A 265 -8.19 -8.60 -4.49
C THR A 265 -9.33 -8.51 -5.50
N ASP A 266 -9.35 -9.43 -6.48
CA ASP A 266 -10.35 -9.47 -7.56
C ASP A 266 -10.36 -8.19 -8.41
N LEU A 267 -9.17 -7.62 -8.57
CA LEU A 267 -8.94 -6.39 -9.31
C LEU A 267 -8.76 -6.69 -10.80
N LEU A 268 -9.56 -6.04 -11.63
CA LEU A 268 -9.38 -6.04 -13.10
C LEU A 268 -8.67 -4.76 -13.57
N ILE A 269 -7.61 -4.37 -12.84
CA ILE A 269 -6.80 -3.18 -13.07
C ILE A 269 -5.51 -3.59 -13.77
N GLU A 270 -5.22 -2.98 -14.91
CA GLU A 270 -3.91 -3.08 -15.56
C GLU A 270 -2.99 -2.04 -14.91
N VAL A 271 -1.74 -2.42 -14.63
CA VAL A 271 -0.81 -1.58 -13.88
C VAL A 271 -0.46 -0.26 -14.58
N GLY A 272 -0.51 -0.24 -15.93
CA GLY A 272 -0.28 0.96 -16.74
C GLY A 272 -1.53 1.77 -17.03
N MET A 273 -2.58 1.67 -16.20
CA MET A 273 -3.82 2.43 -16.34
C MET A 273 -4.07 3.29 -15.10
N SER A 274 -4.65 4.46 -15.31
CA SER A 274 -5.19 5.29 -14.23
C SER A 274 -6.45 4.64 -13.62
N PHE A 275 -6.61 4.76 -12.30
CA PHE A 275 -7.79 4.29 -11.58
C PHE A 275 -8.05 5.11 -10.33
N ALA A 276 -9.30 5.10 -9.86
CA ALA A 276 -9.68 5.60 -8.55
C ALA A 276 -10.41 4.48 -7.81
N LEU A 277 -9.91 4.12 -6.63
CA LEU A 277 -10.44 3.08 -5.77
C LEU A 277 -10.84 3.68 -4.43
N GLU A 278 -12.02 3.33 -3.95
CA GLU A 278 -12.59 3.80 -2.71
C GLU A 278 -13.03 2.60 -1.86
N VAL A 279 -12.62 2.60 -0.60
CA VAL A 279 -13.07 1.66 0.42
C VAL A 279 -13.89 2.44 1.43
N PHE A 280 -15.12 1.99 1.62
CA PHE A 280 -16.05 2.63 2.55
C PHE A 280 -16.03 1.87 3.87
N PRO A 281 -16.08 2.58 5.02
CA PRO A 281 -16.27 1.91 6.31
C PRO A 281 -17.61 1.19 6.32
N LEU A 282 -17.71 0.12 7.12
CA LEU A 282 -19.00 -0.51 7.38
C LEU A 282 -19.97 0.54 7.94
N ALA A 283 -21.18 0.58 7.39
CA ALA A 283 -22.21 1.49 7.87
C ALA A 283 -22.47 1.19 9.36
N LYS A 284 -22.10 2.11 10.26
CA LYS A 284 -22.47 1.98 11.67
C LYS A 284 -23.99 1.87 11.72
N HIS A 285 -24.51 0.80 12.31
CA HIS A 285 -25.93 0.67 12.62
C HIS A 285 -26.37 1.91 13.42
N ILE A 286 -27.11 2.81 12.78
CA ILE A 286 -27.80 3.88 13.49
C ILE A 286 -28.98 3.21 14.19
N THR A 287 -28.85 3.00 15.50
CA THR A 287 -29.99 2.60 16.32
C THR A 287 -30.87 3.84 16.47
N ILE A 288 -31.91 3.94 15.63
CA ILE A 288 -32.94 4.95 15.80
C ILE A 288 -33.76 4.50 17.01
N ALA A 289 -33.73 5.27 18.10
CA ALA A 289 -34.60 5.01 19.24
C ALA A 289 -36.07 4.99 18.76
N PRO A 290 -36.91 4.05 19.25
CA PRO A 290 -38.33 4.08 18.92
C PRO A 290 -38.91 5.45 19.28
N ALA A 291 -39.69 6.01 18.37
CA ALA A 291 -40.30 7.31 18.60
C ALA A 291 -41.11 7.27 19.91
N PRO A 292 -41.03 8.30 20.77
CA PRO A 292 -41.82 8.34 21.99
C PRO A 292 -43.31 8.22 21.64
N THR A 293 -44.02 7.32 22.33
CA THR A 293 -45.45 7.04 22.09
C THR A 293 -46.36 8.20 22.48
N SER A 294 -45.82 9.26 23.08
CA SER A 294 -46.54 10.47 23.46
C SER A 294 -45.70 11.70 23.15
N ARG A 295 -46.35 12.72 22.56
CA ARG A 295 -45.80 14.07 22.39
C ARG A 295 -45.49 14.65 23.79
N PRO A 296 -44.27 15.12 24.07
CA PRO A 296 -43.97 15.86 25.30
C PRO A 296 -44.81 17.14 25.34
N ALA A 297 -45.34 17.49 26.52
CA ALA A 297 -46.25 18.62 26.70
C ALA A 297 -45.62 19.98 26.32
N ASP A 298 -44.29 20.06 26.25
CA ASP A 298 -43.54 21.33 26.17
C ASP A 298 -42.79 21.52 24.83
N ALA A 299 -43.23 20.86 23.75
CA ALA A 299 -42.58 20.99 22.45
C ALA A 299 -43.04 22.24 21.68
N ASP A 300 -42.17 23.26 21.64
CA ASP A 300 -42.31 24.46 20.81
C ASP A 300 -42.25 24.14 19.30
N ALA A 301 -43.00 24.91 18.51
CA ALA A 301 -43.35 24.66 17.11
C ALA A 301 -42.19 24.71 16.07
N ILE A 302 -40.92 24.77 16.50
CA ILE A 302 -39.75 24.91 15.61
C ILE A 302 -38.81 23.69 15.67
N SER A 303 -39.06 22.67 16.50
CA SER A 303 -38.29 21.42 16.43
C SER A 303 -38.85 20.47 15.37
N THR A 304 -38.22 20.42 14.20
CA THR A 304 -38.55 19.47 13.12
C THR A 304 -38.16 18.06 13.53
N TRP A 305 -39.10 17.29 14.09
CA TRP A 305 -38.91 15.84 14.32
C TRP A 305 -39.31 15.08 13.07
N LEU A 306 -38.35 14.37 12.45
CA LEU A 306 -38.63 13.44 11.36
C LEU A 306 -39.16 12.12 11.96
N TYR A 307 -40.48 11.91 11.93
CA TYR A 307 -41.07 10.61 12.26
C TYR A 307 -40.97 9.68 11.04
N VAL A 308 -40.26 8.56 11.18
CA VAL A 308 -40.20 7.51 10.16
C VAL A 308 -40.97 6.29 10.68
N GLY A 309 -42.06 5.94 9.98
CA GLY A 309 -42.92 4.82 10.30
C GLY A 309 -42.21 3.47 10.20
N VAL A 310 -42.69 2.52 11.00
CA VAL A 310 -42.14 1.16 11.18
C VAL A 310 -42.02 0.44 9.83
N GLY A 311 -40.78 0.18 9.41
CA GLY A 311 -40.43 -0.63 8.26
C GLY A 311 -38.91 -0.75 8.19
N SER A 312 -38.39 -1.98 8.21
CA SER A 312 -36.96 -2.28 8.18
C SER A 312 -36.31 -1.73 6.90
N ALA A 313 -35.66 -0.57 7.02
CA ALA A 313 -34.85 0.04 5.98
C ALA A 313 -33.44 0.31 6.51
N THR A 314 -32.43 -0.15 5.77
CA THR A 314 -31.03 0.18 6.01
C THR A 314 -30.75 1.58 5.47
N PHE A 315 -30.22 2.48 6.30
CA PHE A 315 -29.90 3.86 5.90
C PHE A 315 -28.38 4.04 5.73
N ILE A 316 -27.98 4.70 4.64
CA ILE A 316 -26.61 5.19 4.43
C ILE A 316 -26.63 6.68 4.76
N VAL A 317 -25.91 7.10 5.80
CA VAL A 317 -25.74 8.52 6.12
C VAL A 317 -24.41 8.99 5.55
N LEU A 318 -24.48 9.68 4.41
CA LEU A 318 -23.39 10.49 3.89
C LEU A 318 -23.49 11.88 4.53
N GLY A 319 -22.43 12.32 5.18
CA GLY A 319 -22.36 13.64 5.80
C GLY A 319 -22.47 14.73 4.75
N GLY A 320 -23.51 15.57 4.86
CA GLY A 320 -23.70 16.78 4.06
C GLY A 320 -24.59 16.58 2.83
N VAL A 321 -25.80 17.15 2.90
CA VAL A 321 -26.88 17.16 1.90
C VAL A 321 -27.63 15.83 1.76
N TYR A 322 -28.90 15.86 2.17
CA TYR A 322 -29.83 14.74 2.22
C TYR A 322 -30.15 14.20 0.81
N GLN A 323 -29.75 12.96 0.54
CA GLN A 323 -30.35 12.13 -0.51
C GLN A 323 -30.92 10.86 0.13
N ILE A 324 -32.25 10.74 0.11
CA ILE A 324 -32.98 9.58 0.61
C ILE A 324 -33.03 8.54 -0.51
N PHE A 325 -32.27 7.45 -0.40
CA PHE A 325 -32.46 6.29 -1.28
C PHE A 325 -33.45 5.32 -0.65
N SER A 326 -34.69 5.30 -1.15
CA SER A 326 -35.62 4.21 -0.87
C SER A 326 -35.51 3.15 -1.98
N ARG A 327 -35.10 1.92 -1.65
CA ARG A 327 -35.27 0.78 -2.55
C ARG A 327 -36.74 0.36 -2.49
N ARG A 328 -37.58 0.88 -3.39
CA ARG A 328 -38.82 0.21 -3.79
C ARG A 328 -38.55 -0.60 -5.05
N ARG A 329 -38.91 -1.89 -5.02
CA ARG A 329 -39.02 -2.71 -6.24
C ARG A 329 -40.03 -2.03 -7.17
N GLY A 330 -39.58 -1.71 -8.38
CA GLY A 330 -40.39 -1.12 -9.44
C GLY A 330 -40.65 0.36 -9.23
N TYR A 331 -39.90 1.21 -9.94
CA TYR A 331 -40.42 2.20 -10.88
C TYR A 331 -39.24 3.00 -11.46
N THR A 332 -39.25 3.09 -12.78
CA THR A 332 -38.39 3.88 -13.65
C THR A 332 -38.70 5.37 -13.46
N GLN A 333 -37.72 6.20 -13.12
CA GLN A 333 -37.38 7.42 -13.88
C GLN A 333 -36.29 8.25 -13.20
N VAL A 334 -35.48 8.85 -14.07
CA VAL A 334 -34.40 9.80 -13.86
C VAL A 334 -34.99 11.19 -13.64
N LEU A 335 -34.45 11.94 -12.68
CA LEU A 335 -34.13 13.37 -12.76
C LEU A 335 -32.91 13.63 -11.87
#